data_AF-A0A2M6WCM4-F1
#
_entry.id   AF-A0A2M6WCM4-F1
#
_cell.length_a   1.000
_cell.length_b   1.000
_cell.length_c   1.000
_cell.angle_alpha   90.00
_cell.angle_beta   90.00
_cell.angle_gamma   90.00
#
_symmetry.space_group_name_H-M   'P 1'
#
loop_
_entity.id
_entity.type
_entity.pdbx_description
1 polymer ?
#
loop_
_entity_poly.entity_id
_entity_poly.type
_entity_poly.pdbx_seq_one_letter_code
_entity_poly.pdbx_strand_id
1 'polypeptide(L)'
;MSWVNIKENSEAYSLKSSLIFAGDSLRSLFKNKILITIVMNILIFTATLFAIDKFIQPYMKAVGVELAYFGLIYSGFLLIIAFLVKYISKLEDIYGGEKVMNFISFFAFVPMIILGLGYSGLLGIILFFLAIAVENVRSPIANSVFHDNVESKNRATMGSILELMKTSGKLVILPVAGYLADSYSIQAAILIFSLVILISSIVFWLPSKKTA
;
A
#
# COMPACT_ATOMS: atom_id res chain seq x y z
N MET A 1 37.22 19.39 15.01
CA MET A 1 36.46 18.54 14.07
C MET A 1 37.30 18.39 12.81
N SER A 2 37.99 17.28 12.64
CA SER A 2 38.68 16.98 11.37
C SER A 2 37.68 16.36 10.41
N TRP A 3 37.37 17.07 9.34
CA TRP A 3 36.62 16.52 8.22
C TRP A 3 37.49 15.43 7.58
N VAL A 4 37.07 14.17 7.70
CA VAL A 4 37.67 13.08 6.93
C VAL A 4 37.25 13.29 5.48
N ASN A 5 38.20 13.60 4.60
CA ASN A 5 37.97 13.59 3.16
C ASN A 5 37.62 12.16 2.76
N ILE A 6 36.33 11.88 2.63
CA ILE A 6 35.84 10.65 2.02
C ILE A 6 36.28 10.74 0.55
N LYS A 7 37.30 9.98 0.18
CA LYS A 7 37.63 9.77 -1.24
C LYS A 7 36.47 9.01 -1.85
N GLU A 8 35.58 9.75 -2.52
CA GLU A 8 34.53 9.18 -3.34
C GLU A 8 35.22 8.36 -4.43
N ASN A 9 34.96 7.05 -4.43
CA ASN A 9 35.56 6.14 -5.41
C ASN A 9 34.96 6.53 -6.77
N SER A 10 35.72 7.24 -7.59
CA SER A 10 35.31 7.79 -8.89
C SER A 10 35.24 6.71 -9.96
N GLU A 11 34.67 5.55 -9.65
CA GLU A 11 34.34 4.57 -10.67
C GLU A 11 33.31 5.22 -11.60
N ALA A 12 33.67 5.31 -12.89
CA ALA A 12 32.80 5.89 -13.90
C ALA A 12 31.43 5.21 -13.85
N TYR A 13 30.39 5.98 -13.49
CA TYR A 13 29.03 5.49 -13.42
C TYR A 13 28.64 4.84 -14.74
N SER A 14 28.45 3.52 -14.73
CA SER A 14 28.06 2.74 -15.91
C SER A 14 26.57 2.42 -15.83
N LEU A 15 25.80 3.01 -16.72
CA LEU A 15 24.37 2.70 -16.87
C LEU A 15 24.16 1.20 -17.12
N LYS A 16 25.08 0.57 -17.86
CA LYS A 16 25.01 -0.87 -18.17
C LYS A 16 25.18 -1.73 -16.91
N SER A 17 26.13 -1.41 -16.02
CA SER A 17 26.30 -2.17 -14.78
C SER A 17 25.12 -1.97 -13.84
N SER A 18 24.58 -0.76 -13.74
CA SER A 18 23.38 -0.45 -12.97
C SER A 18 22.15 -1.23 -13.46
N LEU A 19 21.94 -1.32 -14.78
CA LEU A 19 20.84 -2.07 -15.38
C LEU A 19 20.99 -3.59 -15.18
N ILE A 20 22.21 -4.12 -15.32
CA ILE A 20 22.48 -5.55 -15.03
C ILE A 20 22.19 -5.85 -13.56
N PHE A 21 22.69 -5.00 -12.65
CA PHE A 21 22.45 -5.15 -11.21
C PHE A 21 20.97 -5.08 -10.84
N ALA A 22 20.20 -4.21 -11.48
CA ALA A 22 18.75 -4.14 -11.33
C ALA A 22 18.05 -5.41 -11.86
N GLY A 23 18.48 -5.93 -13.00
CA GLY A 23 17.99 -7.20 -13.57
C GLY A 23 18.28 -8.41 -12.68
N ASP A 24 19.49 -8.48 -12.11
CA ASP A 24 19.88 -9.53 -11.17
C ASP A 24 19.10 -9.43 -9.86
N SER A 25 18.88 -8.21 -9.37
CA SER A 25 18.03 -7.93 -8.21
C SER A 25 16.59 -8.41 -8.45
N LEU A 26 15.98 -8.03 -9.57
CA LEU A 26 14.65 -8.53 -9.98
C LEU A 26 14.61 -10.06 -10.05
N ARG A 27 15.59 -10.68 -10.69
CA ARG A 27 15.67 -12.14 -10.78
C ARG A 27 15.78 -12.79 -9.41
N SER A 28 16.55 -12.22 -8.48
CA SER A 28 16.68 -12.72 -7.11
C SER A 28 15.37 -12.60 -6.33
N LEU A 29 14.62 -11.51 -6.54
CA LEU A 29 13.30 -11.29 -5.95
C LEU A 29 12.32 -12.40 -6.35
N PHE A 30 12.21 -12.71 -7.64
CA PHE A 30 11.32 -13.77 -8.14
C PHE A 30 11.75 -15.19 -7.72
N LYS A 31 13.03 -15.40 -7.38
CA LYS A 31 13.52 -16.69 -6.87
C LYS A 31 13.19 -16.91 -5.39
N ASN A 32 13.12 -15.85 -4.59
CA ASN A 32 12.79 -15.94 -3.17
C ASN A 32 11.26 -15.92 -2.97
N LYS A 33 10.69 -17.10 -2.69
CA LYS A 33 9.24 -17.28 -2.47
C LYS A 33 8.65 -16.36 -1.38
N ILE A 34 9.40 -16.10 -0.31
CA ILE A 34 8.92 -15.23 0.78
C ILE A 34 8.91 -13.78 0.30
N LEU A 35 10.00 -13.34 -0.35
CA LEU A 35 10.13 -11.97 -0.82
C LEU A 35 9.09 -11.63 -1.90
N ILE A 36 8.85 -12.52 -2.87
CA ILE A 36 7.80 -12.30 -3.87
C ILE A 36 6.41 -12.29 -3.22
N THR A 37 6.16 -13.11 -2.20
CA THR A 37 4.88 -13.09 -1.46
C THR A 37 4.67 -11.75 -0.77
N ILE A 38 5.70 -11.22 -0.10
CA ILE A 38 5.67 -9.88 0.51
C ILE A 38 5.38 -8.81 -0.57
N VAL A 39 6.12 -8.84 -1.67
CA VAL A 39 5.96 -7.86 -2.76
C VAL A 39 4.56 -7.91 -3.36
N MET A 40 4.01 -9.11 -3.62
CA MET A 40 2.66 -9.27 -4.17
C MET A 40 1.59 -8.82 -3.17
N ASN A 41 1.76 -9.13 -1.88
CA ASN A 41 0.89 -8.67 -0.80
C ASN A 41 0.88 -7.12 -0.71
N ILE A 42 2.03 -6.47 -0.81
CA ILE A 42 2.15 -5.00 -0.83
C ILE A 42 1.52 -4.43 -2.11
N LEU A 43 1.91 -4.94 -3.27
CA LEU A 43 1.48 -4.48 -4.60
C LEU A 43 -0.05 -4.47 -4.71
N ILE A 44 -0.69 -5.61 -4.49
CA ILE A 44 -2.14 -5.77 -4.71
C ILE A 44 -2.90 -4.90 -3.73
N PHE A 45 -2.48 -4.88 -2.46
CA PHE A 45 -3.12 -4.08 -1.42
C PHE A 45 -3.03 -2.58 -1.75
N THR A 46 -1.82 -2.06 -1.96
CA THR A 46 -1.60 -0.64 -2.27
C THR A 46 -2.29 -0.22 -3.56
N ALA A 47 -2.26 -1.04 -4.61
CA ALA A 47 -2.94 -0.76 -5.88
C ALA A 47 -4.47 -0.68 -5.67
N THR A 48 -5.04 -1.63 -4.94
CA THR A 48 -6.48 -1.68 -4.71
C THR A 48 -6.97 -0.49 -3.88
N LEU A 49 -6.31 -0.17 -2.76
CA LEU A 49 -6.70 0.98 -1.94
C LEU A 49 -6.51 2.31 -2.68
N PHE A 50 -5.52 2.39 -3.56
CA PHE A 50 -5.31 3.57 -4.40
C PHE A 50 -6.45 3.78 -5.42
N ALA A 51 -7.05 2.70 -5.94
CA ALA A 51 -8.25 2.81 -6.76
C ALA A 51 -9.46 3.29 -5.94
N ILE A 52 -9.66 2.70 -4.74
CA ILE A 52 -10.77 3.05 -3.84
C ILE A 52 -10.71 4.52 -3.42
N ASP A 53 -9.52 5.06 -3.16
CA ASP A 53 -9.30 6.48 -2.84
C ASP A 53 -9.87 7.43 -3.92
N LYS A 54 -10.01 7.00 -5.18
CA LYS A 54 -10.60 7.84 -6.24
C LYS A 54 -12.12 7.93 -6.19
N PHE A 55 -12.79 7.01 -5.48
CA PHE A 55 -14.25 6.99 -5.39
C PHE A 55 -14.83 7.84 -4.25
N ILE A 56 -14.01 8.31 -3.31
CA ILE A 56 -14.51 9.13 -2.19
C ILE A 56 -15.05 10.49 -2.65
N GLN A 57 -14.44 11.12 -3.65
CA GLN A 57 -14.91 12.40 -4.19
C GLN A 57 -16.29 12.29 -4.85
N PRO A 58 -16.52 11.36 -5.81
CA PRO A 58 -17.85 11.16 -6.36
C PRO A 58 -18.85 10.68 -5.30
N TYR A 59 -18.43 9.91 -4.29
CA TYR A 59 -19.28 9.53 -3.17
C TYR A 59 -19.74 10.75 -2.35
N MET A 60 -18.81 11.62 -1.92
CA MET A 60 -19.11 12.84 -1.18
C MET A 60 -20.09 13.73 -1.94
N LYS A 61 -19.90 13.88 -3.26
CA LYS A 61 -20.83 14.62 -4.12
C LYS A 61 -22.22 13.97 -4.15
N ALA A 62 -22.29 12.64 -4.26
CA ALA A 62 -23.55 11.90 -4.31
C ALA A 62 -24.36 12.01 -3.00
N VAL A 63 -23.70 12.13 -1.85
CA VAL A 63 -24.34 12.31 -0.54
C VAL A 63 -24.55 13.78 -0.16
N GLY A 64 -24.35 14.71 -1.11
CA GLY A 64 -24.70 16.13 -0.96
C GLY A 64 -23.63 17.02 -0.32
N VAL A 65 -22.39 16.57 -0.19
CA VAL A 65 -21.30 17.42 0.30
C VAL A 65 -20.88 18.41 -0.79
N GLU A 66 -20.85 19.69 -0.45
CA GLU A 66 -20.35 20.72 -1.36
C GLU A 66 -18.83 20.61 -1.57
N LEU A 67 -18.37 20.88 -2.79
CA LEU A 67 -16.97 20.79 -3.18
C LEU A 67 -16.03 21.61 -2.28
N ALA A 68 -16.50 22.76 -1.78
CA ALA A 68 -15.73 23.63 -0.89
C ALA A 68 -15.29 22.94 0.41
N TYR A 69 -16.04 21.94 0.89
CA TYR A 69 -15.71 21.20 2.11
C TYR A 69 -14.78 20.02 1.89
N PHE A 70 -14.51 19.60 0.65
CA PHE A 70 -13.70 18.41 0.38
C PHE A 70 -12.30 18.55 0.97
N GLY A 71 -11.64 19.69 0.74
CA GLY A 71 -10.30 19.95 1.27
C GLY A 71 -10.26 19.89 2.80
N LEU A 72 -11.23 20.52 3.47
CA LEU A 72 -11.32 20.54 4.93
C LEU A 72 -11.52 19.13 5.51
N ILE A 73 -12.40 18.33 4.89
CA ILE A 73 -12.66 16.95 5.28
C ILE A 73 -11.38 16.09 5.14
N TYR A 74 -10.70 16.20 4.01
CA TYR A 74 -9.43 15.50 3.76
C TYR A 74 -8.33 15.92 4.75
N SER A 75 -8.20 17.21 5.03
CA SER A 75 -7.21 17.71 6.02
C SER A 75 -7.50 17.15 7.42
N GLY A 76 -8.77 17.13 7.84
CA GLY A 76 -9.16 16.52 9.10
C GLY A 76 -8.79 15.04 9.18
N PHE A 77 -9.04 14.30 8.10
CA PHE A 77 -8.62 12.90 7.99
C PHE A 77 -7.09 12.74 8.09
N LEU A 78 -6.32 13.52 7.35
CA LEU A 78 -4.85 13.43 7.37
C LEU A 78 -4.25 13.73 8.75
N LEU A 79 -4.85 14.65 9.51
CA LEU A 79 -4.44 14.90 10.91
C LEU A 79 -4.65 13.68 11.80
N ILE A 80 -5.78 12.98 11.65
CA ILE A 80 -6.06 11.73 12.37
C ILE A 80 -5.04 10.66 11.98
N ILE A 81 -4.76 10.50 10.69
CA ILE A 81 -3.75 9.55 10.20
C ILE A 81 -2.36 9.85 10.76
N ALA A 82 -1.93 11.11 10.74
CA ALA A 82 -0.65 11.51 11.29
C ALA A 82 -0.50 11.12 12.76
N PHE A 83 -1.58 11.23 13.54
CA PHE A 83 -1.62 10.77 14.92
C PHE A 83 -1.56 9.24 15.02
N LEU A 84 -2.35 8.51 14.23
CA LEU A 84 -2.41 7.04 14.26
C LEU A 84 -1.08 6.38 13.88
N VAL A 85 -0.39 6.90 12.86
CA VAL A 85 0.90 6.35 12.40
C VAL A 85 1.96 6.38 13.51
N LYS A 86 1.91 7.34 14.44
CA LYS A 86 2.85 7.38 15.57
C LYS A 86 2.79 6.13 16.47
N TYR A 87 1.63 5.49 16.55
CA TYR A 87 1.44 4.32 17.42
C TYR A 87 1.71 3.00 16.70
N ILE A 88 1.87 3.01 15.37
CA ILE A 88 1.98 1.77 14.60
C ILE A 88 3.30 1.04 14.85
N SER A 89 4.40 1.76 15.07
CA SER A 89 5.70 1.15 15.39
C SER A 89 5.63 0.29 16.65
N LYS A 90 4.86 0.72 17.66
CA LYS A 90 4.65 -0.08 18.88
C LYS A 90 3.88 -1.36 18.60
N LEU A 91 2.92 -1.34 17.67
CA LEU A 91 2.18 -2.54 17.27
C LEU A 91 3.09 -3.53 16.54
N GLU A 92 3.96 -3.03 15.66
CA GLU A 92 4.98 -3.82 14.97
C GLU A 92 5.94 -4.47 15.96
N ASP A 93 6.45 -3.74 16.95
CA ASP A 93 7.35 -4.26 17.99
C ASP A 93 6.71 -5.38 18.84
N ILE A 94 5.42 -5.26 19.16
CA ILE A 94 4.71 -6.21 20.03
C ILE A 94 4.32 -7.49 19.27
N TYR A 95 3.78 -7.35 18.06
CA TYR A 95 3.14 -8.47 17.35
C TYR A 95 3.97 -9.01 16.19
N GLY A 96 4.98 -8.27 15.73
CA GLY A 96 5.76 -8.54 14.52
C GLY A 96 5.09 -7.99 13.26
N GLY A 97 5.88 -7.41 12.35
CA GLY A 97 5.39 -6.73 11.16
C GLY A 97 4.54 -7.61 10.24
N GLU A 98 4.92 -8.87 10.02
CA GLU A 98 4.16 -9.78 9.16
C GLU A 98 2.75 -10.06 9.71
N LYS A 99 2.62 -10.25 11.03
CA LYS A 99 1.29 -10.48 11.65
C LYS A 99 0.45 -9.22 11.55
N VAL A 100 1.01 -8.06 11.89
CA VAL A 100 0.28 -6.79 11.81
C VAL A 100 -0.20 -6.54 10.38
N MET A 101 0.65 -6.77 9.38
CA MET A 101 0.24 -6.66 7.96
C MET A 101 -0.92 -7.58 7.60
N ASN A 102 -0.88 -8.85 8.01
CA ASN A 102 -1.96 -9.80 7.70
C ASN A 102 -3.28 -9.37 8.35
N PHE A 103 -3.27 -9.02 9.64
CA PHE A 103 -4.49 -8.66 10.37
C PHE A 103 -5.06 -7.31 9.93
N ILE A 104 -4.20 -6.31 9.70
CA ILE A 104 -4.67 -4.96 9.33
C ILE A 104 -5.35 -4.96 7.96
N SER A 105 -4.97 -5.85 7.04
CA SER A 105 -5.62 -5.98 5.74
C SER A 105 -7.11 -6.35 5.83
N PHE A 106 -7.54 -7.10 6.86
CA PHE A 106 -8.96 -7.39 7.09
C PHE A 106 -9.76 -6.18 7.59
N PHE A 107 -9.11 -5.22 8.24
CA PHE A 107 -9.78 -3.99 8.69
C PHE A 107 -10.18 -3.10 7.51
N ALA A 108 -9.51 -3.19 6.36
CA ALA A 108 -9.93 -2.50 5.14
C ALA A 108 -11.16 -3.15 4.50
N PHE A 109 -11.30 -4.48 4.62
CA PHE A 109 -12.38 -5.24 3.99
C PHE A 109 -13.76 -4.84 4.50
N VAL A 110 -13.93 -4.70 5.82
CA VAL A 110 -15.24 -4.40 6.46
C VAL A 110 -15.89 -3.10 5.97
N PRO A 111 -15.22 -1.93 6.03
CA PRO A 111 -15.82 -0.71 5.49
C PRO A 111 -16.06 -0.79 3.97
N MET A 112 -15.16 -1.47 3.24
CA MET A 112 -15.29 -1.61 1.79
C MET A 112 -16.49 -2.48 1.39
N ILE A 113 -16.75 -3.59 2.08
CA ILE A 113 -17.91 -4.42 1.75
C ILE A 113 -19.22 -3.67 2.05
N ILE A 114 -19.30 -2.89 3.13
CA ILE A 114 -20.48 -2.06 3.44
C ILE A 114 -20.72 -1.02 2.35
N LEU A 115 -19.67 -0.33 1.90
CA LEU A 115 -19.75 0.62 0.79
C LEU A 115 -20.12 -0.06 -0.53
N GLY A 116 -19.54 -1.22 -0.82
CA GLY A 116 -19.80 -2.01 -2.02
C GLY A 116 -21.22 -2.59 -2.08
N LEU A 117 -21.85 -2.84 -0.93
CA LEU A 117 -23.25 -3.24 -0.82
C LEU A 117 -24.24 -2.08 -0.99
N GLY A 118 -23.74 -0.86 -1.23
CA GLY A 118 -24.56 0.30 -1.61
C GLY A 118 -24.95 1.23 -0.48
N TYR A 119 -24.23 1.23 0.65
CA TYR A 119 -24.43 2.26 1.67
C TYR A 119 -24.21 3.67 1.08
N SER A 120 -25.19 4.56 1.24
CA SER A 120 -25.24 5.87 0.57
C SER A 120 -25.47 7.05 1.53
N GLY A 121 -25.10 6.92 2.81
CA GLY A 121 -25.26 7.98 3.82
C GLY A 121 -23.97 8.75 4.11
N LEU A 122 -24.07 9.83 4.89
CA LEU A 122 -22.90 10.63 5.32
C LEU A 122 -21.85 9.81 6.08
N LEU A 123 -22.25 8.78 6.84
CA LEU A 123 -21.30 7.90 7.54
C LEU A 123 -20.40 7.11 6.58
N GLY A 124 -20.76 7.02 5.29
CA GLY A 124 -19.94 6.32 4.30
C GLY A 124 -18.67 7.08 4.00
N ILE A 125 -18.64 8.39 4.23
CA ILE A 125 -17.40 9.18 4.19
C ILE A 125 -16.41 8.66 5.23
N ILE A 126 -16.88 8.37 6.45
CA ILE A 126 -16.07 7.78 7.51
C ILE A 126 -15.62 6.37 7.11
N LEU A 127 -16.51 5.55 6.54
CA LEU A 127 -16.13 4.21 6.06
C LEU A 127 -15.04 4.27 4.98
N PHE A 128 -15.14 5.20 4.03
CA PHE A 128 -14.11 5.41 3.01
C PHE A 128 -12.77 5.76 3.66
N PHE A 129 -12.79 6.70 4.59
CA PHE A 129 -11.58 7.10 5.31
C PHE A 129 -11.02 5.98 6.18
N LEU A 130 -11.85 5.15 6.81
CA LEU A 130 -11.39 3.96 7.53
C LEU A 130 -10.70 2.97 6.58
N ALA A 131 -11.24 2.73 5.39
CA ALA A 131 -10.60 1.87 4.39
C ALA A 131 -9.23 2.44 3.94
N ILE A 132 -9.19 3.73 3.62
CA ILE A 132 -7.97 4.42 3.15
C ILE A 132 -6.94 4.58 4.28
N ALA A 133 -7.38 4.70 5.54
CA ALA A 133 -6.53 4.79 6.71
C ALA A 133 -5.61 3.58 6.84
N VAL A 134 -6.14 2.39 6.53
CA VAL A 134 -5.38 1.14 6.62
C VAL A 134 -4.13 1.19 5.75
N GLU A 135 -4.20 1.70 4.52
CA GLU A 135 -3.01 1.82 3.67
C GLU A 135 -1.96 2.76 4.26
N ASN A 136 -2.40 3.91 4.80
CA ASN A 136 -1.49 4.88 5.39
C ASN A 136 -0.77 4.33 6.63
N VAL A 137 -1.47 3.52 7.42
CA VAL A 137 -0.92 2.87 8.62
C VAL A 137 -0.06 1.66 8.26
N ARG A 138 -0.46 0.88 7.24
CA ARG A 138 0.22 -0.35 6.83
C ARG A 138 1.51 -0.09 6.04
N SER A 139 1.58 1.00 5.27
CA SER A 139 2.73 1.36 4.43
C SER A 139 4.10 1.35 5.15
N PRO A 140 4.28 1.99 6.33
CA PRO A 140 5.56 1.93 7.05
C PRO A 140 5.96 0.50 7.44
N ILE A 141 5.03 -0.30 7.96
CA ILE A 141 5.28 -1.69 8.33
C ILE A 141 5.64 -2.53 7.10
N ALA A 142 4.91 -2.32 5.99
CA ALA A 142 5.15 -3.00 4.73
C ALA A 142 6.57 -2.77 4.21
N ASN A 143 7.06 -1.52 4.28
CA ASN A 143 8.42 -1.19 3.88
C ASN A 143 9.45 -1.82 4.84
N SER A 144 9.19 -1.81 6.15
CA SER A 144 10.03 -2.46 7.17
C SER A 144 10.18 -3.97 6.89
N VAL A 145 9.05 -4.69 6.80
CA VAL A 145 8.99 -6.13 6.51
C VAL A 145 9.68 -6.47 5.18
N PHE A 146 9.52 -5.64 4.16
CA PHE A 146 10.24 -5.82 2.89
C PHE A 146 11.76 -5.71 3.07
N HIS A 147 12.25 -4.64 3.71
CA HIS A 147 13.67 -4.40 3.88
C HIS A 147 14.36 -5.40 4.83
N ASP A 148 13.63 -5.97 5.78
CA ASP A 148 14.10 -7.07 6.65
C ASP A 148 14.29 -8.39 5.90
N ASN A 149 13.70 -8.54 4.72
CA ASN A 149 13.85 -9.69 3.84
C ASN A 149 14.80 -9.42 2.66
N VAL A 150 15.47 -8.28 2.65
CA VAL A 150 16.45 -7.88 1.63
C VAL A 150 17.84 -7.70 2.23
N GLU A 151 18.84 -8.30 1.58
CA GLU A 151 20.25 -8.14 1.97
C GLU A 151 20.66 -6.66 1.97
N SER A 152 21.39 -6.23 3.02
CA SER A 152 21.77 -4.83 3.23
C SER A 152 22.41 -4.16 2.02
N LYS A 153 23.26 -4.90 1.27
CA LYS A 153 23.92 -4.41 0.04
C LYS A 153 22.96 -4.08 -1.11
N ASN A 154 21.76 -4.66 -1.11
CA ASN A 154 20.78 -4.54 -2.20
C ASN A 154 19.55 -3.70 -1.81
N ARG A 155 19.47 -3.19 -0.56
CA ARG A 155 18.26 -2.54 -0.01
C ARG A 155 17.78 -1.35 -0.84
N ALA A 156 18.69 -0.48 -1.28
CA ALA A 156 18.32 0.70 -2.07
C ALA A 156 17.70 0.31 -3.42
N THR A 157 18.36 -0.57 -4.17
CA THR A 157 17.88 -1.03 -5.49
C THR A 157 16.58 -1.82 -5.38
N MET A 158 16.47 -2.71 -4.40
CA MET A 158 15.22 -3.42 -4.13
C MET A 158 14.09 -2.49 -3.70
N GLY A 159 14.39 -1.44 -2.94
CA GLY A 159 13.43 -0.38 -2.62
C GLY A 159 12.92 0.32 -3.87
N SER A 160 13.81 0.71 -4.79
CA SER A 160 13.41 1.29 -6.08
C SER A 160 12.57 0.32 -6.92
N ILE A 161 12.91 -0.97 -6.93
CA ILE A 161 12.13 -2.01 -7.60
C ILE A 161 10.73 -2.12 -6.98
N LEU A 162 10.62 -2.12 -5.66
CA LEU A 162 9.33 -2.17 -4.96
C LEU A 162 8.46 -0.96 -5.32
N GLU A 163 9.01 0.26 -5.31
CA GLU A 163 8.28 1.47 -5.71
C GLU A 163 7.84 1.43 -7.18
N LEU A 164 8.71 0.94 -8.07
CA LEU A 164 8.37 0.74 -9.47
C LEU A 164 7.19 -0.24 -9.61
N MET A 165 7.25 -1.39 -8.93
CA MET A 165 6.17 -2.38 -8.95
C MET A 165 4.87 -1.79 -8.40
N LYS A 166 4.89 -1.13 -7.23
CA LYS A 166 3.71 -0.43 -6.67
C LYS A 166 3.12 0.57 -7.66
N THR A 167 3.96 1.35 -8.31
CA THR A 167 3.51 2.36 -9.29
C THR A 167 2.94 1.73 -10.55
N SER A 168 3.55 0.67 -11.08
CA SER A 168 3.01 -0.09 -12.20
C SER A 168 1.66 -0.74 -11.85
N GLY A 169 1.52 -1.27 -10.63
CA GLY A 169 0.23 -1.79 -10.14
C GLY A 169 -0.86 -0.72 -10.12
N LYS A 170 -0.55 0.48 -9.62
CA LYS A 170 -1.46 1.63 -9.65
C LYS A 170 -1.82 2.07 -11.07
N LEU A 171 -0.87 2.04 -11.99
CA LEU A 171 -1.08 2.38 -13.40
C LEU A 171 -2.08 1.42 -14.06
N VAL A 172 -2.02 0.12 -13.74
CA VAL A 172 -2.94 -0.89 -14.28
C VAL A 172 -4.31 -0.84 -13.60
N ILE A 173 -4.35 -0.70 -12.28
CA ILE A 173 -5.59 -0.80 -11.51
C ILE A 173 -6.53 0.40 -11.74
N LEU A 174 -6.00 1.59 -12.04
CA LEU A 174 -6.80 2.79 -12.23
C LEU A 174 -7.74 2.69 -13.45
N PRO A 175 -7.28 2.32 -14.67
CA PRO A 175 -8.17 2.06 -15.80
C PRO A 175 -9.20 0.97 -15.50
N VAL A 176 -8.80 -0.10 -14.78
CA VAL A 176 -9.73 -1.17 -14.38
C VAL A 176 -10.82 -0.61 -13.46
N ALA A 177 -10.44 0.20 -12.48
CA ALA A 177 -11.38 0.84 -11.56
C ALA A 177 -12.36 1.77 -12.29
N GLY A 178 -11.85 2.60 -13.21
CA GLY A 178 -12.68 3.48 -14.04
C GLY A 178 -13.64 2.68 -14.92
N TYR A 179 -13.15 1.67 -15.62
CA TYR A 179 -13.99 0.80 -16.47
C TYR A 179 -15.11 0.11 -15.68
N LEU A 180 -14.80 -0.41 -14.48
CA LEU A 180 -15.80 -1.04 -13.62
C LEU A 180 -16.85 -0.03 -13.12
N ALA A 181 -16.41 1.18 -12.76
CA ALA A 181 -17.29 2.24 -12.28
C ALA A 181 -18.24 2.73 -13.39
N ASP A 182 -17.72 2.91 -14.61
CA ASP A 182 -18.47 3.42 -15.75
C ASP A 182 -19.40 2.37 -16.38
N SER A 183 -18.96 1.11 -16.43
CA SER A 183 -19.72 0.02 -17.07
C SER A 183 -20.76 -0.63 -16.16
N TYR A 184 -20.54 -0.60 -14.84
CA TYR A 184 -21.43 -1.24 -13.86
C TYR A 184 -21.91 -0.23 -12.82
N SER A 185 -21.05 0.13 -11.87
CA SER A 185 -21.26 1.18 -10.88
C SER A 185 -20.04 1.30 -9.98
N ILE A 186 -19.90 2.44 -9.29
CA ILE A 186 -18.88 2.63 -8.25
C ILE A 186 -19.03 1.56 -7.15
N GLN A 187 -20.26 1.23 -6.75
CA GLN A 187 -20.55 0.22 -5.72
C GLN A 187 -20.04 -1.17 -6.15
N ALA A 188 -20.31 -1.56 -7.40
CA ALA A 188 -19.82 -2.81 -7.96
C ALA A 188 -18.29 -2.86 -8.02
N ALA A 189 -17.64 -1.76 -8.42
CA ALA A 189 -16.18 -1.66 -8.42
C ALA A 189 -15.60 -1.83 -7.00
N ILE A 190 -16.18 -1.16 -6.00
CA ILE A 190 -15.77 -1.29 -4.59
C ILE A 190 -15.96 -2.72 -4.09
N LEU A 191 -17.09 -3.36 -4.42
CA LEU A 191 -17.37 -4.74 -4.03
C LEU A 191 -16.31 -5.70 -4.59
N ILE A 192 -16.00 -5.59 -5.89
CA ILE A 192 -14.95 -6.40 -6.53
C ILE A 192 -13.61 -6.19 -5.84
N PHE A 193 -13.21 -4.94 -5.61
CA PHE A 193 -11.96 -4.61 -4.94
C PHE A 193 -11.91 -5.06 -3.47
N SER A 194 -13.04 -5.10 -2.76
CA SER A 194 -13.12 -5.68 -1.42
C SER A 194 -12.79 -7.17 -1.43
N LEU A 195 -13.32 -7.91 -2.41
CA LEU A 195 -13.02 -9.33 -2.60
C LEU A 195 -11.55 -9.54 -3.01
N VAL A 196 -11.00 -8.67 -3.86
CA VAL A 196 -9.57 -8.71 -4.22
C VAL A 196 -8.70 -8.56 -2.97
N ILE A 197 -9.00 -7.61 -2.07
CA ILE A 197 -8.26 -7.46 -0.81
C ILE A 197 -8.40 -8.72 0.05
N LEU A 198 -9.63 -9.22 0.24
CA LEU A 198 -9.87 -10.40 1.06
C LEU A 198 -9.10 -11.63 0.54
N ILE A 199 -9.23 -11.92 -0.76
CA ILE A 199 -8.54 -13.03 -1.42
C ILE A 199 -7.03 -12.83 -1.34
N SER A 200 -6.52 -11.63 -1.64
CA SER A 200 -5.08 -11.36 -1.60
C SER A 200 -4.49 -11.52 -0.18
N SER A 201 -5.26 -11.15 0.85
CA SER A 201 -4.85 -11.29 2.26
C SER A 201 -4.74 -12.76 2.68
N ILE A 202 -5.55 -13.65 2.08
CA ILE A 202 -5.51 -15.09 2.33
C ILE A 202 -4.43 -15.77 1.48
N VAL A 203 -4.35 -15.45 0.19
CA VAL A 203 -3.42 -16.08 -0.76
C VAL A 203 -1.97 -15.69 -0.49
N PHE A 204 -1.72 -14.41 -0.20
CA PHE A 204 -0.39 -13.89 0.09
C PHE A 204 -0.19 -13.69 1.60
N TRP A 205 -0.68 -14.64 2.39
CA TRP A 205 -0.50 -14.64 3.84
C TRP A 205 0.99 -14.72 4.19
N LEU A 206 1.46 -13.80 5.03
CA LEU A 206 2.86 -13.75 5.42
C LEU A 206 3.14 -14.70 6.60
N PRO A 207 4.09 -15.64 6.48
CA PRO A 207 4.47 -16.48 7.60
C PRO A 207 5.18 -15.61 8.65
N SER A 208 4.68 -15.65 9.89
CA SER A 208 5.36 -14.97 10.99
C SER A 208 6.74 -15.57 11.18
N LYS A 209 7.80 -14.76 11.10
CA LYS A 209 9.08 -15.14 11.68
C LYS A 209 8.87 -15.30 13.19
N LYS A 210 9.37 -16.37 13.79
CA LYS A 210 9.47 -16.44 15.26
C LYS A 210 10.47 -15.36 15.64
N THR A 211 10.05 -14.39 16.44
CA THR A 211 10.97 -13.54 17.18
C THR A 211 11.82 -14.46 18.05
N ALA A 212 13.12 -14.51 17.76
CA ALA A 212 14.11 -15.21 18.58
C ALA A 212 14.44 -14.38 19.82
#